data_AF-A0A968SR71-F1
#
_entry.id   AF-A0A968SR71-F1
#
_cell.length_a   1.000
_cell.length_b   1.000
_cell.length_c   1.000
_cell.angle_alpha   90.00
_cell.angle_beta   90.00
_cell.angle_gamma   90.00
#
_symmetry.space_group_name_H-M   'P 1'
#
loop_
_entity.id
_entity.type
_entity.pdbx_description
1 polymer ?
#
loop_
_entity_poly.entity_id
_entity_poly.type
_entity_poly.pdbx_seq_one_letter_code
_entity_poly.pdbx_strand_id
1 'polypeptide(L)'
;LSQRSSSFCTQTAADLTYQDQKIIGSAQVWQRGIVLQQGSLLLQPDRERWSQLWPQDSHRVIGLHEIMGSPIQTNQLIETLVQAATEVFGIPWQVQDWIPEEQSAIQELAANFQISK
;
A
#
# COMPACT_ATOMS: atom_id res chain seq x y z
N LEU A 1 12.36 -25.02 10.11
CA LEU A 1 11.49 -24.25 9.18
C LEU A 1 11.44 -22.83 9.70
N SER A 2 12.10 -21.89 9.02
CA SER A 2 12.12 -20.48 9.42
C SER A 2 10.68 -19.95 9.44
N GLN A 3 10.23 -19.48 10.60
CA GLN A 3 8.94 -18.82 10.79
C GLN A 3 8.90 -17.58 9.89
N ARG A 4 8.09 -17.61 8.83
CA ARG A 4 7.89 -16.45 7.93
C ARG A 4 6.56 -15.80 8.27
N SER A 5 6.61 -14.74 9.08
CA SER A 5 5.52 -13.77 9.13
C SER A 5 5.62 -12.84 7.93
N SER A 6 4.47 -12.39 7.42
CA SER A 6 4.46 -11.36 6.38
C SER A 6 5.08 -10.07 6.93
N SER A 7 5.87 -9.36 6.12
CA SER A 7 6.24 -7.97 6.43
C SER A 7 5.01 -7.07 6.60
N PHE A 8 3.87 -7.49 6.05
CA PHE A 8 2.58 -6.85 6.33
C PHE A 8 2.01 -7.25 7.71
N CYS A 9 2.15 -8.50 8.16
CA CYS A 9 1.65 -8.91 9.49
C CYS A 9 2.46 -8.28 10.65
N THR A 10 3.67 -7.81 10.36
CA THR A 10 4.51 -7.09 11.32
C THR A 10 4.15 -5.60 11.32
N GLN A 11 3.67 -5.12 12.46
CA GLN A 11 3.40 -3.70 12.69
C GLN A 11 4.69 -2.95 12.99
N THR A 12 4.81 -1.79 12.39
CA THR A 12 5.82 -0.77 12.67
C THR A 12 5.11 0.52 13.08
N ALA A 13 5.85 1.47 13.65
CA ALA A 13 5.29 2.77 14.01
C ALA A 13 4.78 3.59 12.80
N ALA A 14 5.11 3.19 11.57
CA ALA A 14 4.72 3.86 10.33
C ALA A 14 3.45 3.24 9.68
N ASP A 15 2.83 2.26 10.33
CA ASP A 15 1.66 1.56 9.81
C ASP A 15 0.35 2.16 10.33
N LEU A 16 -0.70 2.14 9.49
CA LEU A 16 -2.05 2.47 9.94
C LEU A 16 -2.77 1.20 10.36
N THR A 17 -3.36 1.22 11.56
CA THR A 17 -3.92 0.04 12.22
C THR A 17 -5.31 0.30 12.74
N TYR A 18 -6.16 -0.72 12.75
CA TYR A 18 -7.46 -0.73 13.41
C TYR A 18 -7.59 -1.96 14.28
N GLN A 19 -7.86 -1.76 15.57
CA GLN A 19 -7.95 -2.84 16.55
C GLN A 19 -6.75 -3.81 16.47
N ASP A 20 -5.54 -3.25 16.47
CA ASP A 20 -4.27 -3.99 16.38
C ASP A 20 -4.06 -4.81 15.09
N GLN A 21 -4.89 -4.59 14.07
CA GLN A 21 -4.73 -5.17 12.74
C GLN A 21 -4.28 -4.10 11.75
N LYS A 22 -3.25 -4.41 10.96
CA LYS A 22 -2.69 -3.49 9.98
C LYS A 22 -3.64 -3.34 8.78
N ILE A 23 -3.92 -2.10 8.41
CA ILE A 23 -4.72 -1.75 7.23
C ILE A 23 -3.85 -1.15 6.14
N ILE A 24 -2.90 -0.29 6.51
CA ILE A 24 -1.91 0.28 5.59
C ILE A 24 -0.52 -0.13 6.05
N GLY A 25 0.23 -0.70 5.11
CA GLY A 25 1.68 -0.85 5.23
C GLY A 25 2.41 0.17 4.40
N SER A 26 3.45 0.75 4.99
CA SER A 26 4.27 1.79 4.35
C SER A 26 5.68 1.29 4.07
N ALA A 27 6.25 1.75 2.96
CA ALA A 27 7.66 1.60 2.60
C ALA A 27 8.22 2.93 2.13
N GLN A 28 9.51 3.16 2.40
CA GLN A 28 10.16 4.40 2.03
C GLN A 28 11.61 4.18 1.61
N VAL A 29 12.07 4.97 0.66
CA VAL A 29 13.49 5.04 0.28
C VAL A 29 13.94 6.48 0.19
N TRP A 30 15.13 6.75 0.72
CA TRP A 30 15.78 8.06 0.69
C TRP A 30 17.00 8.00 -0.20
N GLN A 31 17.09 8.89 -1.18
CA GLN A 31 18.23 8.96 -2.09
C GLN A 31 18.48 10.41 -2.50
N ARG A 32 19.72 10.89 -2.27
CA ARG A 32 20.19 12.23 -2.71
C ARG A 32 19.25 13.39 -2.31
N GLY A 33 18.72 13.34 -1.09
CA GLY A 33 17.81 14.37 -0.56
C GLY A 33 16.36 14.26 -1.02
N ILE A 34 16.02 13.22 -1.79
CA ILE A 34 14.66 12.92 -2.24
C ILE A 34 14.13 11.73 -1.45
N VAL A 35 12.84 11.78 -1.11
CA VAL A 35 12.11 10.66 -0.49
C VAL A 35 11.07 10.13 -1.45
N LEU A 36 11.02 8.81 -1.60
CA LEU A 36 9.89 8.10 -2.18
C LEU A 36 9.17 7.38 -1.04
N GLN A 37 7.92 7.76 -0.80
CA GLN A 37 7.00 7.13 0.15
C GLN A 37 5.93 6.36 -0.64
N GLN A 38 5.73 5.09 -0.32
CA GLN A 38 4.66 4.26 -0.90
C GLN A 38 3.91 3.53 0.20
N GLY A 39 2.59 3.46 0.08
CA GLY A 39 1.72 2.73 1.00
C GLY A 39 0.80 1.76 0.26
N SER A 40 0.49 0.64 0.90
CA SER A 40 -0.45 -0.37 0.40
C SER A 40 -1.61 -0.51 1.39
N LEU A 41 -2.82 -0.18 0.93
CA LEU A 41 -4.07 -0.24 1.71
C LEU A 41 -4.85 -1.51 1.37
N LEU A 42 -5.21 -2.29 2.40
CA LEU A 42 -6.08 -3.45 2.24
C LEU A 42 -7.55 -3.05 2.16
N LEU A 43 -8.19 -3.26 1.01
CA LEU A 43 -9.62 -3.02 0.81
C LEU A 43 -10.47 -4.23 1.24
N GLN A 44 -10.19 -5.38 0.63
CA GLN A 44 -10.87 -6.65 0.87
C GLN A 44 -9.85 -7.80 0.78
N PRO A 45 -9.29 -8.24 1.92
CA PRO A 45 -8.30 -9.32 1.93
C PRO A 45 -8.94 -10.68 1.59
N ASP A 46 -8.28 -11.47 0.76
CA ASP A 46 -8.62 -12.88 0.52
C ASP A 46 -8.11 -13.71 1.71
N ARG A 47 -8.99 -13.99 2.67
CA ARG A 47 -8.65 -14.68 3.93
C ARG A 47 -8.20 -16.13 3.70
N GLU A 48 -8.69 -16.79 2.67
CA GLU A 48 -8.29 -18.16 2.36
C GLU A 48 -6.84 -18.17 1.89
N ARG A 49 -6.51 -17.37 0.88
CA ARG A 49 -5.13 -17.23 0.39
C ARG A 49 -4.20 -16.69 1.48
N TRP A 50 -4.67 -15.74 2.28
CA TRP A 50 -3.90 -15.22 3.41
C TRP A 50 -3.53 -16.31 4.40
N SER A 51 -4.48 -17.18 4.75
CA SER A 51 -4.26 -18.29 5.68
C SER A 51 -3.32 -19.36 5.09
N GLN A 52 -3.35 -19.58 3.77
CA GLN A 52 -2.43 -20.48 3.09
C GLN A 52 -0.99 -19.94 3.11
N LEU A 53 -0.81 -18.65 2.88
CA LEU A 53 0.51 -18.00 2.82
C LEU A 53 1.09 -17.71 4.22
N TRP A 54 0.23 -17.34 5.17
CA TRP A 54 0.61 -16.98 6.55
C TRP A 54 -0.27 -17.68 7.59
N PRO A 55 -0.13 -19.01 7.77
CA PRO A 55 -1.01 -19.77 8.66
C PRO A 55 -1.05 -19.27 10.11
N GLN A 56 0.07 -18.77 10.61
CA GLN A 56 0.22 -18.28 12.00
C GLN A 56 -0.46 -16.92 12.22
N ASP A 57 -0.65 -16.14 11.15
CA ASP A 57 -1.23 -14.79 11.18
C ASP A 57 -2.61 -14.76 10.49
N SER A 58 -3.25 -15.92 10.31
CA SER A 58 -4.53 -16.08 9.58
C SER A 58 -5.66 -15.20 10.12
N HIS A 59 -5.64 -14.92 11.42
CA HIS A 59 -6.61 -14.10 12.13
C HIS A 59 -6.24 -12.61 12.18
N ARG A 60 -5.05 -12.21 11.70
CA ARG A 60 -4.51 -10.84 11.78
C ARG A 60 -4.61 -10.12 10.45
N VAL A 61 -5.81 -10.08 9.87
CA VAL A 61 -6.06 -9.37 8.61
C VAL A 61 -7.47 -8.80 8.60
N ILE A 62 -7.58 -7.53 8.24
CA ILE A 62 -8.84 -6.81 8.10
C ILE A 62 -8.76 -5.89 6.87
N GLY A 63 -9.88 -5.75 6.18
CA GLY A 63 -10.01 -4.83 5.05
C GLY A 63 -10.80 -3.58 5.41
N LEU A 64 -10.55 -2.49 4.69
CA LEU A 64 -11.29 -1.24 4.85
C LEU A 64 -12.81 -1.43 4.64
N HIS A 65 -13.23 -2.30 3.72
CA HIS A 65 -14.66 -2.59 3.50
C HIS A 65 -15.33 -3.22 4.73
N GLU A 66 -14.59 -4.05 5.46
CA GLU A 66 -15.08 -4.70 6.68
C GLU A 66 -15.19 -3.68 7.83
N ILE A 67 -14.18 -2.81 7.98
CA ILE A 67 -14.18 -1.74 8.99
C ILE A 67 -15.37 -0.80 8.79
N MET A 68 -15.66 -0.46 7.54
CA MET A 68 -16.74 0.45 7.20
C MET A 68 -18.12 -0.22 7.15
N GLY A 69 -18.17 -1.56 7.23
CA GLY A 69 -19.40 -2.34 7.10
C GLY A 69 -20.02 -2.36 5.70
N SER A 70 -19.39 -1.73 4.71
CA SER A 70 -19.85 -1.69 3.33
C SER A 70 -18.69 -1.46 2.35
N PRO A 71 -18.81 -1.93 1.10
CA PRO A 71 -17.83 -1.63 0.06
C PRO A 71 -17.70 -0.12 -0.20
N ILE A 72 -16.46 0.36 -0.26
CA ILE A 72 -16.14 1.72 -0.68
C ILE A 72 -15.75 1.69 -2.15
N GLN A 73 -16.29 2.64 -2.91
CA GLN A 73 -15.92 2.84 -4.31
C GLN A 73 -14.50 3.39 -4.42
N THR A 74 -13.69 2.82 -5.32
CA THR A 74 -12.29 3.23 -5.49
C THR A 74 -12.14 4.71 -5.80
N ASN A 75 -13.03 5.29 -6.60
CA ASN A 75 -12.98 6.72 -6.94
C ASN A 75 -13.21 7.61 -5.71
N GLN A 76 -14.20 7.27 -4.87
CA GLN A 76 -14.46 7.99 -3.62
C GLN A 76 -13.25 7.92 -2.69
N LEU A 77 -12.58 6.76 -2.64
CA LEU A 77 -11.36 6.60 -1.85
C LEU A 77 -10.21 7.46 -2.38
N ILE A 78 -10.00 7.49 -3.70
CA ILE A 78 -8.99 8.34 -4.35
C ILE A 78 -9.27 9.81 -4.03
N GLU A 79 -10.49 10.28 -4.22
CA GLU A 79 -10.90 11.66 -3.93
C GLU A 79 -10.64 12.02 -2.46
N THR A 80 -11.01 11.14 -1.53
CA THR A 80 -10.79 11.35 -0.09
C THR A 80 -9.29 11.43 0.24
N LEU A 81 -8.47 10.55 -0.33
CA LEU A 81 -7.02 10.55 -0.11
C LEU A 81 -6.34 11.78 -0.72
N VAL A 82 -6.77 12.20 -1.91
CA VAL A 82 -6.27 13.43 -2.56
C VAL A 82 -6.64 14.67 -1.74
N GLN A 83 -7.87 14.74 -1.23
CA GLN A 83 -8.29 15.83 -0.34
C GLN A 83 -7.45 15.85 0.93
N ALA A 84 -7.29 14.72 1.61
CA ALA A 84 -6.48 14.63 2.83
C ALA A 84 -5.02 15.02 2.57
N ALA A 85 -4.43 14.57 1.45
CA ALA A 85 -3.08 14.97 1.07
C ALA A 85 -2.98 16.48 0.77
N THR A 86 -4.00 17.06 0.15
CA THR A 86 -4.07 18.51 -0.08
C THR A 86 -4.05 19.28 1.24
N GLU A 87 -4.86 18.86 2.22
CA GLU A 87 -4.96 19.47 3.53
C GLU A 87 -3.67 19.33 4.34
N VAL A 88 -3.05 18.14 4.33
CA VAL A 88 -1.83 17.83 5.10
C VAL A 88 -0.60 18.53 4.53
N PHE A 89 -0.44 18.53 3.20
CA PHE A 89 0.75 19.12 2.55
C PHE A 89 0.56 20.59 2.18
N GLY A 90 -0.66 21.12 2.23
CA GLY A 90 -0.95 22.51 1.90
C GLY A 90 -0.74 22.85 0.42
N ILE A 91 -0.76 21.86 -0.47
CA ILE A 91 -0.56 22.01 -1.91
C ILE A 91 -1.70 21.34 -2.70
N PRO A 92 -2.13 21.92 -3.83
CA PRO A 92 -3.09 21.26 -4.70
C PRO A 92 -2.45 20.09 -5.44
N TRP A 93 -3.18 18.99 -5.56
CA TRP A 93 -2.77 17.84 -6.35
C TRP A 93 -3.51 17.83 -7.68
N GLN A 94 -2.78 17.56 -8.77
CA GLN A 94 -3.32 17.51 -10.12
C GLN A 94 -2.93 16.20 -10.79
N VAL A 95 -3.88 15.59 -11.50
CA VAL A 95 -3.60 14.44 -12.35
C VAL A 95 -2.78 14.92 -13.55
N GLN A 96 -1.67 14.24 -13.81
CA GLN A 96 -0.80 14.50 -14.95
C GLN A 96 -0.43 13.17 -15.61
N ASP A 97 -0.27 13.20 -16.93
CA ASP A 97 0.35 12.11 -17.67
C ASP A 97 1.85 12.10 -17.42
N TRP A 98 2.46 10.93 -17.54
CA TRP A 98 3.92 10.78 -17.47
C TRP A 98 4.61 11.57 -18.58
N ILE A 99 5.65 12.33 -18.23
CA ILE A 99 6.49 13.01 -19.24
C ILE A 99 7.40 12.00 -19.97
N PRO A 100 7.90 12.31 -21.18
CA PRO A 100 8.72 11.39 -21.96
C PRO A 100 9.93 10.82 -21.20
N GLU A 101 10.58 11.64 -20.38
CA GLU A 101 11.72 11.24 -19.56
C GLU A 101 11.34 10.19 -18.50
N GLU A 102 10.21 10.38 -17.83
CA GLU A 102 9.67 9.42 -16.85
C GLU A 102 9.26 8.11 -17.54
N GLN A 103 8.61 8.19 -18.70
CA GLN A 103 8.22 7.01 -19.48
C GLN A 103 9.44 6.18 -19.88
N SER A 104 10.51 6.82 -20.39
CA SER A 104 11.76 6.14 -20.74
C SER A 104 12.40 5.47 -19.52
N ALA A 105 12.45 6.17 -18.38
CA ALA A 105 13.01 5.63 -17.14
C ALA A 105 12.20 4.43 -16.61
N ILE A 106 10.87 4.50 -16.67
CA ILE A 106 9.97 3.40 -16.30
C ILE A 106 10.24 2.18 -17.19
N GLN A 107 10.37 2.37 -18.50
CA GLN A 107 10.65 1.27 -19.45
C GLN A 107 12.00 0.60 -19.20
N GLU A 108 13.06 1.40 -18.95
CA GLU A 108 14.38 0.88 -18.63
C GLU A 108 14.39 0.08 -17.33
N LEU A 109 13.74 0.59 -16.29
CA LEU A 109 13.60 -0.11 -15.01
C LEU A 109 12.78 -1.39 -15.17
N ALA A 110 11.65 -1.33 -15.88
CA ALA A 110 10.78 -2.48 -16.10
C ALA A 110 11.50 -3.63 -16.82
N ALA A 111 12.41 -3.35 -17.75
CA ALA A 111 13.23 -4.36 -18.43
C ALA A 111 14.10 -5.19 -17.46
N ASN A 112 14.42 -4.63 -16.28
CA ASN A 112 15.23 -5.27 -15.26
C ASN A 112 14.42 -6.06 -14.22
N PHE A 113 13.08 -5.91 -14.19
CA PHE A 113 12.23 -6.69 -13.29
C PHE A 113 11.79 -8.01 -13.96
N GLN A 114 12.56 -9.07 -13.75
CA GLN A 114 12.15 -10.42 -14.12
C GLN A 114 11.49 -11.11 -12.92
N ILE A 115 10.21 -11.44 -13.04
CA ILE A 115 9.56 -12.36 -12.10
C ILE A 115 10.02 -13.77 -12.47
N SER A 116 10.96 -14.33 -11.72
CA SER A 116 11.30 -15.75 -11.84
C SER A 116 10.07 -16.58 -11.48
N LYS A 117 9.62 -17.42 -12.43
CA LYS A 117 8.53 -18.39 -12.21
C LYS A 117 8.99 -19.54 -11.33
#